data_AF-A0A927V4F8-F1
#
_entry.id   AF-A0A927V4F8-F1
#
_cell.length_a   1.000
_cell.length_b   1.000
_cell.length_c   1.000
_cell.angle_alpha   90.00
_cell.angle_beta   90.00
_cell.angle_gamma   90.00
#
_symmetry.space_group_name_H-M   'P 1'
#
loop_
_entity.id
_entity.type
_entity.pdbx_description
1 polymer ?
#
loop_
_entity_poly.entity_id
_entity_poly.type
_entity_poly.pdbx_seq_one_letter_code
_entity_poly.pdbx_strand_id
1 'polypeptide(L)' 'MATKKAEVILQFAGNQYPCDEIADKVKDAWKNQFNKKLKDFVNVQIYVKPEDNKAYFVVDGDSNADYFVEL' A
#
# COMPACT_ATOMS: atom_id res chain seq x y z
N MET A 1 -2.21 -7.70 29.95
CA MET A 1 -2.46 -6.43 29.24
C MET A 1 -2.97 -6.80 27.86
N ALA A 2 -4.18 -6.40 27.47
CA ALA A 2 -4.71 -6.72 26.14
C ALA A 2 -4.08 -5.79 25.11
N THR A 3 -3.19 -6.31 24.26
CA THR A 3 -2.72 -5.60 23.07
C THR A 3 -3.92 -5.41 22.15
N LYS A 4 -4.48 -4.19 22.11
CA LYS A 4 -5.56 -3.87 21.20
C LYS A 4 -5.00 -3.88 19.78
N LYS A 5 -5.21 -4.98 19.06
CA LYS A 5 -4.92 -5.09 17.64
C LYS A 5 -6.00 -4.26 16.92
N ALA A 6 -5.66 -3.06 16.50
CA ALA A 6 -6.53 -2.23 15.68
C ALA A 6 -6.36 -2.68 14.23
N GLU A 7 -7.33 -3.41 13.70
CA GLU A 7 -7.37 -3.79 12.29
C GLU A 7 -8.04 -2.67 11.50
N VAL A 8 -7.33 -2.12 10.51
CA VAL A 8 -7.84 -1.07 9.63
C VAL A 8 -8.21 -1.72 8.31
N ILE A 9 -9.49 -1.67 7.96
CA ILE A 9 -10.03 -2.27 6.74
C ILE A 9 -10.71 -1.15 5.96
N LEU A 10 -10.28 -0.94 4.73
CA LEU A 10 -10.91 -0.03 3.79
C LEU A 10 -12.11 -0.73 3.16
N GLN A 11 -13.31 -0.23 3.40
CA GLN A 11 -14.53 -0.70 2.74
C GLN A 11 -14.97 0.31 1.69
N PHE A 12 -15.09 -0.12 0.43
CA PHE A 12 -15.60 0.71 -0.64
C PHE A 12 -16.34 -0.10 -1.70
N ALA A 13 -17.46 0.43 -2.21
CA ALA A 13 -18.30 -0.21 -3.23
C ALA A 13 -18.74 -1.65 -2.90
N GLY A 14 -18.78 -2.03 -1.62
CA GLY A 14 -19.06 -3.40 -1.18
C GLY A 14 -17.84 -4.33 -1.12
N ASN A 15 -16.66 -3.85 -1.51
CA ASN A 15 -15.39 -4.55 -1.36
C ASN A 15 -14.71 -4.19 -0.03
N GLN A 16 -13.91 -5.11 0.49
CA GLN A 16 -13.13 -4.94 1.72
C GLN A 16 -11.64 -5.15 1.41
N TYR A 17 -10.83 -4.15 1.71
CA TYR A 17 -9.38 -4.17 1.52
C TYR A 17 -8.68 -3.95 2.87
N PRO A 18 -8.07 -4.99 3.45
CA PRO A 18 -7.30 -4.86 4.68
C PRO A 18 -6.08 -3.97 4.42
N CYS A 19 -5.80 -3.01 5.31
CA CYS A 19 -4.62 -2.15 5.15
C CYS A 19 -3.31 -2.95 5.17
N ASP A 20 -3.26 -4.07 5.90
CA ASP A 20 -2.16 -5.04 5.87
C ASP A 20 -1.95 -5.60 4.46
N GLU A 21 -3.02 -6.04 3.78
CA GLU A 21 -2.90 -6.57 2.41
C GLU A 21 -2.45 -5.52 1.41
N ILE A 22 -2.93 -4.29 1.55
CA ILE A 22 -2.47 -3.17 0.71
C ILE A 22 -0.98 -2.94 0.94
N ALA A 23 -0.53 -2.94 2.20
CA ALA A 23 0.88 -2.76 2.54
C ALA A 23 1.77 -3.91 2.01
N ASP A 24 1.28 -5.16 2.08
CA ASP A 24 1.97 -6.33 1.50
C ASP A 24 2.02 -6.25 -0.03
N LYS A 25 0.90 -5.92 -0.69
CA LYS A 25 0.86 -5.67 -2.15
C LYS A 25 1.85 -4.57 -2.55
N VAL A 26 1.90 -3.46 -1.81
CA VAL A 26 2.82 -2.35 -2.08
C VAL A 26 4.28 -2.80 -1.92
N LYS A 27 4.61 -3.55 -0.86
CA LYS A 27 5.95 -4.13 -0.68
C LYS A 27 6.34 -5.07 -1.80
N ASP A 28 5.42 -5.94 -2.19
CA ASP A 28 5.63 -6.93 -3.24
C ASP A 28 5.81 -6.24 -4.60
N ALA A 29 4.94 -5.29 -4.95
CA ALA A 29 5.07 -4.48 -6.15
C ALA A 29 6.40 -3.70 -6.17
N TRP A 30 6.78 -3.05 -5.06
CA TRP A 30 8.06 -2.34 -4.98
C TRP A 30 9.27 -3.24 -5.27
N LYS A 31 9.29 -4.44 -4.69
CA LYS A 31 10.40 -5.37 -4.84
C LYS A 31 10.36 -6.15 -6.15
N ASN A 32 9.20 -6.62 -6.59
CA ASN A 32 9.05 -7.52 -7.73
C ASN A 32 8.70 -6.78 -9.02
N GLN A 33 7.76 -5.82 -9.00
CA GLN A 33 7.43 -5.06 -10.21
C GLN A 33 8.49 -4.00 -10.53
N PHE A 34 8.89 -3.22 -9.52
CA PHE A 34 9.86 -2.14 -9.74
C PHE A 34 11.31 -2.60 -9.58
N ASN A 35 11.53 -3.85 -9.14
CA ASN A 35 12.85 -4.44 -8.87
C ASN A 35 13.75 -3.50 -8.03
N LYS A 36 13.12 -2.73 -7.13
CA LYS A 36 13.78 -1.74 -6.27
C LYS A 36 14.29 -2.40 -4.99
N LYS A 37 15.20 -1.72 -4.32
CA LYS A 37 15.77 -2.21 -3.07
C LYS A 37 14.81 -1.91 -1.92
N LEU A 38 14.61 -2.91 -1.06
CA LEU A 38 13.95 -2.71 0.24
C LEU A 38 14.68 -1.68 1.13
N LYS A 39 15.95 -1.38 0.82
CA LYS A 39 16.73 -0.35 1.50
C LYS A 39 16.15 1.06 1.30
N ASP A 40 15.48 1.32 0.18
CA ASP A 40 14.75 2.57 -0.06
C ASP A 40 13.34 2.52 0.57
N PHE A 41 12.85 1.32 0.93
CA PHE A 41 11.54 1.13 1.59
C PHE A 41 11.59 1.48 3.09
N VAL A 42 12.16 2.63 3.43
CA VAL A 42 12.25 3.14 4.81
C VAL A 42 11.01 3.95 5.15
N ASN A 43 10.60 4.86 4.27
CA ASN A 43 9.44 5.70 4.45
C ASN A 43 8.47 5.51 3.28
N VAL A 44 7.41 4.73 3.50
CA VAL A 44 6.36 4.49 2.51
C VAL A 44 5.09 5.26 2.88
N GLN A 45 4.60 6.08 1.96
CA GLN A 45 3.31 6.74 2.09
C GLN A 45 2.35 6.10 1.10
N ILE A 46 1.29 5.47 1.60
CA ILE A 46 0.28 4.79 0.77
C ILE A 46 -0.97 5.67 0.73
N TYR A 47 -1.32 6.15 -0.44
CA TYR A 47 -2.53 6.91 -0.75
C TYR A 47 -3.54 6.00 -1.42
N VAL A 48 -4.51 5.55 -0.63
CA VAL A 48 -5.58 4.69 -1.13
C VAL A 48 -6.65 5.57 -1.78
N LYS A 49 -6.90 5.38 -3.08
CA LYS A 49 -7.99 6.00 -3.83
C LYS A 49 -9.03 4.95 -4.21
N PRO A 50 -9.98 4.66 -3.30
CA PRO A 50 -10.99 3.63 -3.53
C PRO A 50 -11.86 3.91 -4.77
N GLU A 51 -12.08 5.18 -5.13
CA GLU A 51 -12.86 5.57 -6.31
C GLU A 51 -12.28 5.04 -7.63
N ASP A 52 -10.95 4.93 -7.73
CA ASP A 52 -10.24 4.37 -8.88
C ASP A 52 -9.87 2.89 -8.64
N ASN A 53 -10.27 2.31 -7.50
CA ASN A 53 -9.86 0.99 -7.04
C ASN A 53 -8.33 0.80 -7.00
N LYS A 54 -7.58 1.86 -6.68
CA LYS A 54 -6.10 1.90 -6.71
C LYS A 54 -5.53 2.49 -5.44
N ALA A 55 -4.38 1.99 -5.01
CA ALA A 55 -3.57 2.57 -3.95
C ALA A 55 -2.21 3.01 -4.51
N TYR A 56 -1.99 4.31 -4.52
CA TYR A 56 -0.72 4.92 -4.91
C TYR A 56 0.24 4.86 -3.75
N PHE A 57 1.53 4.74 -4.02
CA PHE A 57 2.51 4.73 -2.95
C PHE A 57 3.76 5.50 -3.34
N VAL A 58 4.35 6.15 -2.35
CA VAL A 58 5.57 6.95 -2.47
C VAL A 58 6.60 6.35 -1.52
N VAL A 59 7.81 6.10 -2.02
CA VAL A 59 8.86 5.46 -1.24
C VAL A 59 10.06 6.39 -1.17
N ASP A 60 10.45 6.80 0.04
CA ASP A 60 11.60 7.72 0.29
C ASP A 60 11.53 9.04 -0.49
N GLY A 61 10.32 9.53 -0.78
CA GLY A 61 10.11 10.72 -1.62
C GLY A 61 10.19 10.46 -3.13
N ASP A 62 10.54 9.23 -3.55
CA ASP A 62 10.43 8.75 -4.93
C ASP A 62 8.95 8.43 -5.21
N SER A 63 8.29 9.33 -5.93
CA SER A 63 6.92 9.17 -6.41
C SER A 63 6.94 9.07 -7.93
N ASN A 64 6.27 8.06 -8.47
CA ASN A 64 6.15 7.85 -9.91
C ASN A 64 4.68 7.60 -10.26
N ALA A 65 4.28 8.00 -11.47
CA ALA A 65 2.93 7.78 -11.97
C ALA A 65 2.57 6.29 -12.03
N ASP A 66 3.58 5.42 -12.21
CA ASP A 66 3.44 3.97 -12.21
C ASP A 66 3.39 3.35 -10.81
N TYR A 67 3.69 4.09 -9.73
CA TYR A 67 3.71 3.55 -8.36
C TYR A 67 2.31 3.47 -7.78
N PHE A 68 1.54 2.50 -8.27
CA PHE A 68 0.24 2.13 -7.75
C PHE A 68 0.08 0.62 -7.68
N VAL A 69 -0.77 0.18 -6.76
CA VAL A 69 -1.29 -1.19 -6.74
C VAL A 69 -2.80 -1.13 -6.92
N GLU A 70 -3.35 -2.10 -7.65
CA GLU A 70 -4.79 -2.26 -7.73
C GLU A 70 -5.30 -2.92 -6.44
N LEU A 71 -6.37 -2.34 -5.90
CA LEU A 71 -7.05 -2.82 -4.70
C LEU A 71 -7.84 -4.08 -5.03
#